data_AF-A0A286R7X3-F1
#
_entry.id   AF-A0A286R7X3-F1
#
_cell.length_a   1.000
_cell.length_b   1.000
_cell.length_c   1.000
_cell.angle_alpha   90.00
_cell.angle_beta   90.00
_cell.angle_gamma   90.00
#
_symmetry.space_group_name_H-M   'P 1'
#
loop_
_entity.id
_entity.type
_entity.pdbx_description
1 polymer ?
#
loop_
_entity_poly.entity_id
_entity_poly.type
_entity_poly.pdbx_seq_one_letter_code
_entity_poly.pdbx_strand_id
1 'polypeptide(L)'
;MESELKRGFLVRQRAFLKLYLLKMIEANKRYGTQFLDDLRTEFKPYGYHPTHSEIYKTLHELTREGWVRREKKLLGEPGVDFQEIIIYHLTDKGKQEYELYRKQMKVEFDRCLGLLNQAMSDHYGPIKRK
;
A
#
# COMPACT_ATOMS: atom_id res chain seq x y z
N MET A 1 -13.43 -5.02 -27.27
CA MET A 1 -12.37 -4.09 -26.85
C MET A 1 -11.40 -4.89 -26.01
N GLU A 2 -10.32 -5.39 -26.62
CA GLU A 2 -9.19 -5.91 -25.86
C GLU A 2 -8.67 -4.77 -24.98
N SER A 3 -8.79 -4.95 -23.66
CA SER A 3 -8.12 -4.07 -22.72
C SER A 3 -6.64 -4.11 -23.07
N GLU A 4 -6.04 -2.96 -23.38
CA GLU A 4 -4.60 -2.85 -23.59
C GLU A 4 -3.88 -3.66 -22.51
N LEU A 5 -3.30 -4.79 -22.91
CA LEU A 5 -2.41 -5.57 -22.06
C LEU A 5 -1.28 -4.62 -21.67
N LYS A 6 -1.36 -4.06 -20.46
CA LYS A 6 -0.31 -3.20 -19.92
C LYS A 6 0.98 -3.98 -20.04
N ARG A 7 1.93 -3.46 -20.84
CA ARG A 7 3.28 -3.99 -21.07
C ARG A 7 4.16 -3.87 -19.81
N GLY A 8 3.61 -4.18 -18.64
CA GLY A 8 4.27 -4.09 -17.34
C GLY A 8 4.99 -5.39 -17.00
N PHE A 9 6.13 -5.29 -16.33
CA PHE A 9 6.83 -6.47 -15.79
C PHE A 9 6.15 -6.93 -14.50
N LEU A 10 6.57 -6.40 -13.34
CA LEU A 10 5.92 -6.65 -12.05
C LEU A 10 5.21 -5.39 -11.55
N VAL A 11 4.44 -5.57 -10.48
CA VAL A 11 3.77 -4.47 -9.78
C VAL A 11 4.78 -3.41 -9.37
N ARG A 12 4.48 -2.15 -9.66
CA ARG A 12 5.29 -1.03 -9.18
C ARG A 12 5.17 -0.92 -7.67
N GLN A 13 6.28 -0.72 -6.98
CA GLN A 13 6.35 -0.58 -5.52
C GLN A 13 5.28 0.39 -4.96
N ARG A 14 5.07 1.54 -5.61
CA ARG A 14 4.06 2.51 -5.17
C ARG A 14 2.62 1.96 -5.23
N ALA A 15 2.30 1.17 -6.26
CA ALA A 15 0.98 0.55 -6.38
C ALA A 15 0.75 -0.48 -5.27
N PHE A 16 1.78 -1.26 -4.96
CA PHE A 16 1.78 -2.18 -3.83
C PHE A 16 1.56 -1.43 -2.50
N LEU A 17 2.36 -0.38 -2.24
CA LEU A 17 2.23 0.43 -1.03
C LEU A 17 0.86 1.12 -0.92
N LYS A 18 0.30 1.61 -2.03
CA LYS A 18 -1.03 2.23 -2.07
C LYS A 18 -2.11 1.26 -1.56
N LEU A 19 -2.06 0.00 -1.98
CA LEU A 19 -3.01 -1.02 -1.54
C LEU A 19 -2.95 -1.25 -0.01
N TYR A 20 -1.75 -1.40 0.54
CA TYR A 20 -1.57 -1.63 1.98
C TYR A 20 -1.92 -0.41 2.81
N LEU A 21 -1.50 0.79 2.40
CA LEU A 21 -1.84 2.02 3.12
C LEU A 21 -3.35 2.24 3.15
N LEU A 22 -4.07 2.02 2.05
CA LEU A 22 -5.53 2.12 2.03
C LEU A 22 -6.18 1.11 2.99
N LYS A 23 -5.73 -0.15 3.01
CA LYS A 23 -6.19 -1.17 3.96
C LYS A 23 -5.96 -0.73 5.42
N MET A 24 -4.79 -0.19 5.72
CA MET A 24 -4.46 0.26 7.08
C MET A 24 -5.28 1.47 7.51
N ILE A 25 -5.51 2.43 6.61
CA ILE A 25 -6.34 3.61 6.86
C ILE A 25 -7.82 3.22 7.04
N GLU A 26 -8.30 2.21 6.31
CA GLU A 26 -9.64 1.66 6.49
C GLU A 26 -9.81 0.97 7.84
N ALA A 27 -8.84 0.13 8.21
CA ALA A 27 -8.91 -0.68 9.43
C ALA A 27 -8.66 0.11 10.73
N ASN A 28 -7.95 1.25 10.66
CA ASN A 28 -7.44 1.93 11.85
C ASN A 28 -7.54 3.47 11.77
N LYS A 29 -7.79 4.10 12.93
CA LYS A 29 -7.55 5.54 13.17
C LYS A 29 -6.06 5.84 13.50
N ARG A 30 -5.11 5.13 12.89
CA ARG A 30 -3.67 5.16 13.26
C ARG A 30 -2.85 6.19 12.47
N TYR A 31 -1.68 6.52 13.03
CA TYR A 31 -0.80 7.64 12.62
C TYR A 31 0.11 7.29 11.43
N GLY A 32 0.49 8.30 10.65
CA GLY A 32 1.39 8.11 9.49
C GLY A 32 2.73 7.44 9.81
N THR A 33 3.28 7.65 11.01
CA THR A 33 4.53 7.02 11.47
C THR A 33 4.35 5.53 11.81
N GLN A 34 3.21 5.14 12.35
CA GLN A 34 2.91 3.74 12.65
C GLN A 34 2.79 2.89 11.39
N PHE A 35 2.32 3.48 10.28
CA PHE A 35 2.24 2.76 9.00
C PHE A 35 3.60 2.22 8.55
N LEU A 36 4.67 3.00 8.75
CA LEU A 36 5.99 2.57 8.32
C LEU A 36 6.51 1.40 9.13
N ASP A 37 6.42 1.48 10.46
CA ASP A 37 6.95 0.45 11.35
C ASP A 37 6.16 -0.86 11.22
N ASP A 38 4.84 -0.77 11.07
CA ASP A 38 3.97 -1.92 10.80
C ASP A 38 4.36 -2.60 9.48
N LEU A 39 4.49 -1.84 8.38
CA LEU A 39 4.84 -2.40 7.07
C LEU A 39 6.25 -3.00 7.04
N ARG A 40 7.22 -2.38 7.71
CA ARG A 40 8.58 -2.94 7.85
C ARG A 40 8.57 -4.25 8.62
N THR A 41 7.77 -4.32 9.68
CA THR A 41 7.63 -5.55 10.48
C THR A 41 6.96 -6.65 9.67
N GLU A 42 5.86 -6.33 8.98
CA GLU A 42 5.10 -7.27 8.16
C GLU A 42 5.95 -7.85 7.01
N PHE A 43 6.77 -7.03 6.37
CA PHE A 43 7.52 -7.44 5.17
C PHE A 43 8.97 -7.86 5.40
N LYS A 44 9.46 -7.78 6.65
CA LYS A 44 10.80 -8.26 7.04
C LYS A 44 11.09 -9.70 6.58
N PRO A 45 10.18 -10.68 6.66
CA PRO A 45 10.44 -12.05 6.20
C PRO A 45 10.74 -12.16 4.70
N TYR A 46 10.28 -11.18 3.90
CA TYR A 46 10.50 -11.13 2.46
C TYR A 46 11.69 -10.23 2.06
N GLY A 47 12.42 -9.69 3.05
CA GLY A 47 13.55 -8.78 2.82
C GLY A 47 13.15 -7.40 2.29
N TYR A 48 11.86 -7.03 2.35
CA TYR A 48 11.38 -5.74 1.88
C TYR A 48 11.25 -4.73 3.03
N HIS A 49 11.86 -3.56 2.87
CA HIS A 49 11.92 -2.51 3.90
C HIS A 49 11.61 -1.14 3.30
N PRO A 50 10.33 -0.68 3.30
CA PRO A 50 9.99 0.61 2.74
C PRO A 50 10.69 1.76 3.48
N THR A 51 10.96 2.83 2.73
CA THR A 51 11.54 4.08 3.24
C THR A 51 10.44 5.05 3.65
N HIS A 52 10.77 5.99 4.54
CA HIS A 52 9.85 7.09 4.89
C HIS A 52 9.39 7.84 3.64
N SER A 53 10.31 8.16 2.72
CA SER A 53 10.01 8.90 1.48
C SER A 53 8.96 8.19 0.63
N GLU A 54 9.04 6.87 0.47
CA GLU A 54 8.07 6.11 -0.33
C GLU A 54 6.68 6.13 0.29
N ILE A 55 6.58 5.95 1.61
CA ILE A 55 5.31 6.02 2.34
C ILE A 55 4.71 7.42 2.22
N TYR A 56 5.46 8.48 2.50
CA TYR A 56 4.96 9.85 2.43
C TYR A 56 4.58 10.28 1.01
N LYS A 57 5.35 9.89 -0.02
CA LYS A 57 4.98 10.15 -1.42
C LYS A 57 3.67 9.46 -1.79
N THR A 58 3.46 8.23 -1.32
CA THR A 58 2.22 7.48 -1.58
C THR A 58 1.03 8.09 -0.85
N LEU A 59 1.18 8.46 0.42
CA LEU A 59 0.15 9.17 1.19
C LEU A 59 -0.18 10.54 0.59
N HIS A 60 0.82 11.27 0.09
CA HIS A 60 0.62 12.54 -0.59
C HIS A 60 -0.16 12.36 -1.90
N GLU A 61 0.17 11.35 -2.70
CA GLU A 61 -0.56 11.00 -3.92
C GLU A 61 -2.03 10.67 -3.61
N LEU A 62 -2.28 9.80 -2.63
CA LEU A 62 -3.62 9.45 -2.15
C LEU A 62 -4.42 10.67 -1.65
N THR A 63 -3.74 11.62 -1.00
CA THR A 63 -4.36 12.87 -0.53
C THR A 63 -4.71 13.77 -1.71
N ARG A 64 -3.80 13.93 -2.66
CA ARG A 64 -3.99 14.75 -3.87
C ARG A 64 -5.11 14.21 -4.76
N GLU A 65 -5.26 12.90 -4.85
CA GLU A 65 -6.35 12.24 -5.58
C GLU A 65 -7.72 12.35 -4.87
N GLY A 66 -7.73 12.84 -3.63
CA GLY A 66 -8.93 12.98 -2.79
C GLY A 66 -9.43 11.65 -2.23
N TRP A 67 -8.64 10.58 -2.28
CA TRP A 67 -9.00 9.28 -1.70
C TRP A 67 -8.82 9.30 -0.18
N VAL A 68 -7.85 10.07 0.29
CA VAL A 68 -7.53 10.20 1.70
C VAL A 68 -7.54 11.67 2.11
N ARG A 69 -8.05 11.98 3.30
CA ARG A 69 -7.90 13.29 3.94
C ARG A 69 -6.94 13.20 5.13
N ARG A 70 -6.27 14.32 5.42
CA ARG A 70 -5.37 14.47 6.58
C ARG A 70 -6.05 15.28 7.66
N GLU A 71 -5.86 14.88 8.90
CA GLU A 71 -6.34 15.58 10.09
C GLU A 71 -5.17 15.79 11.05
N LYS A 72 -4.93 17.04 11.44
CA LYS A 72 -3.93 17.40 12.45
C LYS A 72 -4.56 17.20 13.82
N LYS A 73 -3.87 16.48 14.70
CA LYS A 73 -4.29 16.27 16.09
C LYS A 73 -3.13 16.59 17.02
N LEU A 74 -3.42 17.17 18.16
CA LEU A 74 -2.46 17.35 19.24
C LEU A 74 -2.59 16.17 20.20
N LEU A 75 -1.48 15.46 20.45
CA LEU A 75 -1.37 14.51 21.55
C LEU A 75 -0.70 15.21 22.73
N GLY A 76 -1.26 15.04 23.92
CA GLY A 76 -0.78 15.62 25.17
C GLY A 76 -1.92 16.01 26.10
N GLU A 77 -1.68 15.99 27.41
CA GLU A 77 -2.56 16.61 28.40
C GLU A 77 -2.25 18.12 28.49
N PRO A 78 -3.21 18.97 28.89
CA PRO A 78 -2.94 20.39 29.12
C PRO A 78 -1.79 20.56 30.12
N GLY A 79 -0.66 21.14 29.68
CA GLY A 79 0.51 21.41 30.53
C GLY A 79 1.70 20.45 30.35
N VAL A 80 1.62 19.49 29.44
CA VAL A 80 2.76 18.66 28.99
C VAL A 80 3.06 18.99 27.52
N ASP A 81 4.32 18.84 27.08
CA ASP A 81 4.75 19.09 25.70
C ASP A 81 3.78 18.47 24.68
N PHE A 82 3.24 19.32 23.81
CA PHE A 82 2.29 18.91 22.79
C PHE A 82 3.04 18.31 21.59
N GLN A 83 2.60 17.12 21.14
CA GLN A 83 3.06 16.55 19.88
C GLN A 83 1.96 16.68 18.82
N GLU A 84 2.24 17.44 17.76
CA GLU A 84 1.36 17.48 16.58
C GLU A 84 1.57 16.19 15.75
N ILE A 85 0.46 15.51 15.47
CA ILE A 85 0.42 14.28 14.69
C ILE A 85 -0.56 14.41 13.52
N ILE A 86 -0.32 13.61 12.47
CA ILE A 86 -1.20 13.53 11.29
C ILE A 86 -1.92 12.19 11.29
N ILE A 87 -3.24 12.26 11.30
CA ILE A 87 -4.15 11.13 11.12
C ILE A 87 -4.68 11.14 9.69
N TYR A 88 -4.78 9.96 9.08
CA TYR A 88 -5.31 9.78 7.74
C TYR A 88 -6.67 9.12 7.80
N HIS A 89 -7.59 9.55 6.94
CA HIS A 89 -8.93 8.99 6.84
C HIS A 89 -9.32 8.79 5.38
N LEU A 90 -9.97 7.66 5.07
CA LEU A 90 -10.62 7.49 3.77
C LEU A 90 -11.78 8.47 3.63
N THR A 91 -11.85 9.13 2.48
CA THR A 91 -13.05 9.86 2.06
C THR A 91 -14.08 8.88 1.49
N ASP A 92 -15.32 9.32 1.26
CA ASP A 92 -16.32 8.45 0.62
C ASP A 92 -15.92 8.10 -0.82
N LYS A 93 -15.31 9.05 -1.55
CA LYS A 93 -14.64 8.79 -2.82
C LYS A 93 -13.55 7.72 -2.64
N GLY A 94 -12.70 7.87 -1.62
CA GLY A 94 -11.62 6.94 -1.33
C GLY A 94 -12.08 5.51 -1.08
N LYS A 95 -13.20 5.32 -0.36
CA LYS A 95 -13.79 3.99 -0.14
C LYS A 95 -14.21 3.33 -1.46
N GLN A 96 -14.92 4.08 -2.32
CA GLN A 96 -15.36 3.58 -3.63
C GLN A 96 -14.17 3.23 -4.53
N GLU A 97 -13.21 4.14 -4.63
CA GLU A 97 -12.01 3.96 -5.44
C GLU A 97 -11.11 2.83 -4.92
N TYR A 98 -11.00 2.68 -3.60
CA TYR A 98 -10.23 1.60 -2.99
C TYR A 98 -10.81 0.22 -3.37
N GLU A 99 -12.13 0.05 -3.34
CA GLU A 99 -12.76 -1.21 -3.75
C GLU A 99 -12.51 -1.56 -5.22
N LEU A 100 -12.54 -0.56 -6.11
CA LEU A 100 -12.14 -0.75 -7.52
C LEU A 100 -10.66 -1.09 -7.64
N TYR A 101 -9.81 -0.38 -6.90
CA TYR A 101 -8.37 -0.56 -6.90
C TYR A 101 -7.97 -1.96 -6.43
N ARG A 102 -8.62 -2.50 -5.38
CA ARG A 102 -8.40 -3.88 -4.91
C ARG A 102 -8.63 -4.91 -6.00
N LYS A 103 -9.74 -4.77 -6.76
CA LYS A 103 -10.07 -5.68 -7.86
C LYS A 103 -9.01 -5.61 -8.96
N GLN A 104 -8.58 -4.40 -9.34
CA GLN A 104 -7.52 -4.20 -10.33
C GLN A 104 -6.18 -4.79 -9.86
N MET A 105 -5.83 -4.59 -8.58
CA MET A 105 -4.59 -5.12 -8.00
C MET A 105 -4.58 -6.64 -7.94
N LYS A 106 -5.74 -7.28 -7.70
CA LYS A 106 -5.82 -8.75 -7.77
C LYS A 106 -5.43 -9.26 -9.15
N VAL A 107 -6.00 -8.69 -10.22
CA VAL A 107 -5.67 -9.07 -11.60
C VAL A 107 -4.17 -8.86 -11.88
N GLU A 108 -3.61 -7.75 -11.41
CA GLU A 108 -2.19 -7.46 -11.57
C GLU A 108 -1.29 -8.44 -10.79
N PHE A 109 -1.68 -8.84 -9.57
CA PHE A 109 -0.94 -9.84 -8.79
C PHE A 109 -1.01 -11.22 -9.42
N ASP A 110 -2.18 -11.64 -9.92
CA ASP A 110 -2.32 -12.91 -10.63
C ASP A 110 -1.39 -12.97 -11.85
N ARG A 111 -1.28 -11.86 -12.60
CA ARG A 111 -0.34 -11.71 -13.73
C ARG A 111 1.12 -11.77 -13.29
N CYS A 112 1.49 -11.05 -12.22
CA CYS A 112 2.86 -11.05 -11.68
C CYS A 112 3.27 -12.44 -11.19
N LEU A 113 2.38 -13.14 -10.49
CA LEU A 113 2.60 -14.52 -10.06
C LEU A 113 2.77 -15.45 -11.26
N GLY A 114 2.00 -15.27 -12.33
CA GLY A 114 2.18 -16.02 -13.58
C GLY A 114 3.58 -15.85 -14.16
N LEU A 115 4.08 -14.62 -14.26
CA LEU A 115 5.44 -14.34 -14.76
C LEU A 115 6.53 -14.98 -13.88
N LEU A 116 6.41 -14.83 -12.56
CA LEU A 116 7.37 -15.40 -11.61
C LEU A 116 7.36 -16.93 -11.64
N ASN A 117 6.17 -17.53 -11.70
CA ASN A 117 6.03 -18.99 -11.79
C ASN A 117 6.61 -19.55 -13.09
N GLN A 118 6.42 -18.84 -14.21
CA GLN A 118 7.02 -19.22 -15.49
C GLN A 118 8.55 -19.20 -15.41
N ALA A 119 9.14 -18.10 -14.93
CA ALA A 119 10.59 -17.99 -14.77
C ALA A 119 11.15 -19.07 -13.81
N MET A 120 10.43 -19.37 -12.74
CA MET A 120 10.81 -20.44 -11.82
C MET A 120 10.80 -21.81 -12.51
N SER A 121 9.75 -22.10 -13.30
CA SER A 121 9.64 -23.36 -14.04
C SER A 121 10.74 -23.52 -15.08
N ASP A 122 10.99 -22.47 -15.87
CA ASP A 122 11.92 -22.53 -17.00
C ASP A 122 13.38 -22.68 -16.56
N HIS A 123 13.74 -22.10 -15.42
CA HIS A 123 15.13 -22.07 -14.94
C HIS A 123 15.44 -23.08 -13.82
N TYR A 124 14.43 -23.51 -13.05
CA TYR A 124 14.64 -24.36 -11.87
C TYR A 124 13.75 -25.61 -11.85
N GLY A 125 12.89 -25.81 -12.85
CA GLY A 125 11.96 -26.93 -12.93
C GLY A 125 10.63 -26.70 -12.20
N PRO A 126 9.69 -27.67 -12.25
CA PRO A 126 8.33 -27.47 -11.75
C PRO A 126 8.28 -27.12 -10.26
N ILE A 127 7.55 -26.06 -9.91
CA ILE A 127 7.32 -25.67 -8.51
C ILE A 127 6.52 -26.79 -7.83
N LYS A 128 7.17 -27.56 -6.95
CA LYS A 128 6.48 -28.49 -6.06
C LYS A 128 5.71 -27.67 -5.03
N ARG A 129 4.39 -27.59 -5.17
CA ARG A 129 3.53 -27.06 -4.11
C ARG A 129 3.60 -28.06 -2.93
N LYS A 130 4.09 -27.59 -1.78
CA LYS A 130 3.92 -28.31 -0.51
C LYS A 130 2.48 -28.18 -0.05
#